data_AF-A0A9N9V0Y8-F1
#
_entry.id   AF-A0A9N9V0Y8-F1
#
_cell.length_a   1.000
_cell.length_b   1.000
_cell.length_c   1.000
_cell.angle_alpha   90.00
_cell.angle_beta   90.00
_cell.angle_gamma   90.00
#
_symmetry.space_group_name_H-M   'P 1'
#
loop_
_entity.id
_entity.type
_entity.pdbx_description
1 polymer ?
#
loop_
_entity_poly.entity_id
_entity_poly.type
_entity_poly.pdbx_seq_one_letter_code
_entity_poly.pdbx_strand_id
1 'polypeptide(L)'
;MTDTTGANLPSSTTLGPEPPIFFFKPDEPLGEFCQWYPAKFTASKADICAEQFMVYCKAGRFRDAETQRLVLATKDPKEQKRLARLTRGFEASSWDEIKSEVVVTGNMGKFGQNRRLRSLLLSTGDRVLAEAASQDRVWGIGFTAREAMALQKPELWGENRLGKVLMEVRRRLREEEQ
;
A
#
# COMPACT_ATOMS: atom_id res chain seq x y z
N MET A 1 -13.39 53.68 33.93
CA MET A 1 -14.43 53.00 33.14
C MET A 1 -13.88 52.78 31.74
N THR A 2 -14.17 51.60 31.16
CA THR A 2 -13.70 50.98 29.90
C THR A 2 -12.22 50.59 29.91
N ASP A 3 -11.80 49.36 30.22
CA ASP A 3 -12.16 48.02 29.71
C ASP A 3 -12.19 47.92 28.18
N THR A 4 -11.14 47.31 27.61
CA THR A 4 -11.17 46.60 26.34
C THR A 4 -10.07 45.53 26.37
N THR A 5 -10.39 44.42 27.03
CA THR A 5 -10.15 43.04 26.58
C THR A 5 -9.33 42.88 25.28
N GLY A 6 -8.04 42.59 25.44
CA GLY A 6 -7.24 41.94 24.39
C GLY A 6 -7.75 40.51 24.20
N ALA A 7 -8.46 40.27 23.10
CA ALA A 7 -8.91 38.94 22.72
C ALA A 7 -7.68 38.05 22.45
N ASN A 8 -7.44 37.12 23.37
CA ASN A 8 -6.57 35.97 23.17
C ASN A 8 -7.03 35.23 21.91
N LEU A 9 -6.18 35.15 20.88
CA LEU A 9 -6.37 34.15 19.83
C LEU A 9 -6.30 32.77 20.52
N PRO A 10 -7.26 31.86 20.30
CA PRO A 10 -7.17 30.54 20.87
C PRO A 10 -5.95 29.82 20.29
N SER A 11 -5.06 29.47 21.20
CA SER A 11 -3.89 28.64 21.03
C SER A 11 -4.20 27.40 20.21
N SER A 12 -3.30 27.10 19.29
CA SER A 12 -3.11 25.83 18.58
C SER A 12 -3.87 24.66 19.22
N THR A 13 -4.99 24.29 18.61
CA THR A 13 -5.68 23.04 18.91
C THR A 13 -4.66 21.92 18.71
N THR A 14 -4.25 21.26 19.78
CA THR A 14 -3.55 19.97 19.69
C THR A 14 -4.54 18.97 19.11
N LEU A 15 -4.68 18.97 17.79
CA LEU A 15 -5.37 17.93 17.06
C LEU A 15 -4.65 16.63 17.39
N GLY A 16 -5.39 15.69 17.99
CA GLY A 16 -4.93 14.31 18.06
C GLY A 16 -4.55 13.79 16.66
N PRO A 17 -3.84 12.67 16.57
CA PRO A 17 -3.43 12.13 15.27
C PRO A 17 -4.64 12.02 14.35
N GLU A 18 -4.51 12.54 13.14
CA GLU A 18 -5.58 12.49 12.14
C GLU A 18 -6.07 11.05 11.92
N PRO A 19 -7.37 10.83 11.66
CA PRO A 19 -7.91 9.50 11.53
C PRO A 19 -7.25 8.74 10.36
N PRO A 20 -7.03 7.42 10.50
CA PRO A 20 -6.47 6.61 9.42
C PRO A 20 -7.29 6.69 8.13
N ILE A 21 -6.64 6.46 7.00
CA ILE A 21 -7.27 6.26 5.69
C ILE A 21 -7.34 4.75 5.44
N PHE A 22 -8.55 4.23 5.33
CA PHE A 22 -8.77 2.81 5.03
C PHE A 22 -8.92 2.59 3.53
N PHE A 23 -8.34 1.49 3.04
CA PHE A 23 -8.49 1.01 1.66
C PHE A 23 -8.45 -0.52 1.63
N PHE A 24 -9.01 -1.17 0.60
CA PHE A 24 -8.91 -2.63 0.47
C PHE A 24 -8.95 -3.12 -0.97
N LYS A 25 -10.10 -3.06 -1.65
CA LYS A 25 -10.26 -3.61 -3.00
C LYS A 25 -10.05 -2.57 -4.10
N PRO A 26 -9.65 -2.98 -5.32
CA PRO A 26 -9.37 -2.04 -6.40
C PRO A 26 -10.62 -1.32 -6.95
N ASP A 27 -11.80 -1.87 -6.73
CA ASP A 27 -13.11 -1.35 -7.15
C ASP A 27 -13.85 -0.58 -6.03
N GLU A 28 -13.25 -0.46 -4.85
CA GLU A 28 -13.76 0.32 -3.73
C GLU A 28 -13.12 1.73 -3.69
N PRO A 29 -13.68 2.70 -2.94
CA PRO A 29 -13.04 4.00 -2.75
C PRO A 29 -11.59 3.86 -2.28
N LEU A 30 -10.71 4.67 -2.88
CA LEU A 30 -9.25 4.60 -2.66
C LEU A 30 -8.63 3.25 -3.06
N GLY A 31 -9.30 2.51 -3.94
CA GLY A 31 -8.79 1.30 -4.56
C GLY A 31 -7.44 1.50 -5.24
N GLU A 32 -7.07 2.73 -5.60
CA GLU A 32 -5.74 3.10 -6.08
C GLU A 32 -4.60 2.66 -5.14
N PHE A 33 -4.84 2.50 -3.84
CA PHE A 33 -3.85 2.00 -2.88
C PHE A 33 -3.71 0.47 -2.87
N CYS A 34 -4.71 -0.25 -3.41
CA CYS A 34 -4.70 -1.70 -3.51
C CYS A 34 -3.61 -2.21 -4.47
N GLN A 35 -2.96 -3.33 -4.14
CA GLN A 35 -1.95 -3.97 -5.01
C GLN A 35 -2.50 -4.43 -6.36
N TRP A 36 -3.78 -4.83 -6.40
CA TRP A 36 -4.46 -5.26 -7.63
C TRP A 36 -5.00 -4.12 -8.49
N TYR A 37 -4.88 -2.86 -8.05
CA TYR A 37 -5.32 -1.74 -8.88
C TYR A 37 -4.50 -1.68 -10.18
N PRO A 38 -5.16 -1.66 -11.35
CA PRO A 38 -4.47 -1.63 -12.63
C PRO A 38 -3.81 -0.26 -12.83
N ALA A 39 -2.48 -0.22 -12.80
CA ALA A 39 -1.71 0.99 -13.04
C ALA A 39 -0.45 0.64 -13.84
N LYS A 40 -0.29 1.27 -15.01
CA LYS A 40 0.86 1.01 -15.88
C LYS A 40 2.12 1.58 -15.24
N PHE A 41 3.16 0.78 -15.08
CA PHE A 41 4.49 1.28 -14.75
C PHE A 41 5.58 0.40 -15.37
N THR A 42 6.70 1.03 -15.65
CA THR A 42 7.86 0.46 -16.33
C THR A 42 8.62 -0.43 -15.36
N ALA A 43 8.18 -1.69 -15.26
CA ALA A 43 9.01 -2.85 -14.95
C ALA A 43 8.93 -3.92 -16.08
N SER A 44 7.99 -3.71 -17.02
CA SER A 44 7.90 -4.38 -18.32
C SER A 44 7.22 -3.43 -19.32
N LYS A 45 7.26 -3.70 -20.62
CA LYS A 45 6.51 -2.92 -21.64
C LYS A 45 4.99 -3.19 -21.62
N ALA A 46 4.50 -4.06 -20.71
CA ALA A 46 3.09 -4.42 -20.58
C ALA A 46 2.43 -3.73 -19.37
N ASP A 47 1.11 -3.59 -19.43
CA ASP A 47 0.28 -3.13 -18.30
C ASP A 47 0.29 -4.19 -17.20
N ILE A 48 0.98 -3.90 -16.08
CA ILE A 48 1.04 -4.80 -14.92
C ILE A 48 0.52 -4.09 -13.68
N CYS A 49 -0.12 -4.81 -12.75
CA CYS A 49 -0.37 -4.29 -11.40
C CYS A 49 0.80 -4.57 -10.45
N ALA A 50 0.76 -3.97 -9.24
CA ALA A 50 1.82 -4.15 -8.25
C ALA A 50 1.88 -5.61 -7.73
N GLU A 51 0.74 -6.31 -7.66
CA GLU A 51 0.71 -7.76 -7.36
C GLU A 51 1.47 -8.56 -8.42
N GLN A 52 1.20 -8.34 -9.71
CA GLN A 52 1.90 -9.07 -10.79
C GLN A 52 3.41 -8.85 -10.71
N PHE A 53 3.84 -7.61 -10.44
CA PHE A 53 5.25 -7.30 -10.24
C PHE A 53 5.85 -8.07 -9.05
N MET A 54 5.15 -8.13 -7.91
CA MET A 54 5.59 -8.88 -6.74
C MET A 54 5.76 -10.37 -7.07
N VAL A 55 4.78 -10.99 -7.73
CA VAL A 55 4.84 -12.41 -8.10
C VAL A 55 5.92 -12.67 -9.15
N TYR A 56 6.11 -11.76 -10.11
CA TYR A 56 7.18 -11.84 -11.10
C TYR A 56 8.57 -11.83 -10.43
N CYS A 57 8.79 -10.94 -9.45
CA CYS A 57 10.04 -10.87 -8.70
C CYS A 57 10.23 -12.10 -7.81
N LYS A 58 9.17 -12.53 -7.12
CA LYS A 58 9.17 -13.76 -6.30
C LYS A 58 9.58 -14.96 -7.13
N ALA A 59 8.94 -15.17 -8.27
CA ALA A 59 9.28 -16.26 -9.18
C ALA A 59 10.71 -16.16 -9.71
N GLY A 60 11.19 -14.95 -10.03
CA GLY A 60 12.58 -14.71 -10.42
C GLY A 60 13.59 -15.12 -9.35
N ARG A 61 13.32 -14.81 -8.07
CA ARG A 61 14.18 -15.18 -6.92
C ARG A 61 14.42 -16.70 -6.82
N PHE A 62 13.42 -17.49 -7.23
CA PHE A 62 13.47 -18.96 -7.21
C PHE A 62 13.68 -19.58 -8.60
N ARG A 63 14.10 -18.78 -9.59
CA ARG A 63 14.38 -19.21 -10.97
C ARG A 63 13.19 -19.89 -11.66
N ASP A 64 11.97 -19.51 -11.28
CA ASP A 64 10.73 -20.03 -11.84
C ASP A 64 10.24 -19.20 -13.04
N ALA A 65 10.93 -19.37 -14.18
CA ALA A 65 10.65 -18.63 -15.40
C ALA A 65 9.22 -18.86 -15.95
N GLU A 66 8.62 -20.02 -15.67
CA GLU A 66 7.26 -20.31 -16.12
C GLU A 66 6.23 -19.48 -15.34
N THR A 67 6.35 -19.41 -14.01
CA THR A 67 5.47 -18.55 -13.20
C THR A 67 5.63 -17.09 -13.59
N GLN A 68 6.86 -16.63 -13.89
CA GLN A 68 7.08 -15.27 -14.42
C GLN A 68 6.31 -15.04 -15.72
N ARG A 69 6.37 -15.98 -16.66
CA ARG A 69 5.63 -15.88 -17.93
C ARG A 69 4.12 -15.88 -17.72
N LEU A 70 3.62 -16.81 -16.90
CA LEU A 70 2.18 -16.96 -16.65
C LEU A 70 1.60 -15.74 -15.94
N VAL A 71 2.28 -15.19 -14.94
CA VAL A 71 1.75 -14.06 -14.17
C VAL A 71 1.68 -12.76 -14.97
N LEU A 72 2.62 -12.55 -15.89
CA LEU A 72 2.57 -11.42 -16.83
C LEU A 72 1.46 -11.57 -17.88
N ALA A 73 1.01 -12.79 -18.16
CA ALA A 73 -0.05 -13.06 -19.14
C ALA A 73 -1.47 -12.94 -18.56
N THR A 74 -1.65 -13.07 -17.24
CA THR A 74 -2.99 -13.03 -16.61
C THR A 74 -3.34 -11.67 -16.02
N LYS A 75 -4.58 -11.23 -16.23
CA LYS A 75 -5.16 -10.06 -15.55
C LYS A 75 -6.07 -10.44 -14.38
N ASP A 76 -6.28 -11.73 -14.12
CA ASP A 76 -7.16 -12.22 -13.06
C ASP A 76 -6.42 -12.23 -11.70
N PRO A 77 -6.85 -11.43 -10.70
CA PRO A 77 -6.28 -11.44 -9.35
C PRO A 77 -6.26 -12.84 -8.69
N LYS A 78 -7.27 -13.68 -8.95
CA LYS A 78 -7.34 -15.03 -8.38
C LYS A 78 -6.23 -15.90 -8.94
N GLU A 79 -5.99 -15.81 -10.24
CA GLU A 79 -4.94 -16.55 -10.92
C GLU A 79 -3.54 -16.05 -10.50
N GLN A 80 -3.35 -14.73 -10.38
CA GLN A 80 -2.09 -14.16 -9.87
C GLN A 80 -1.78 -14.70 -8.47
N LYS A 81 -2.77 -14.72 -7.57
CA LYS A 81 -2.63 -15.28 -6.22
C LYS A 81 -2.36 -16.78 -6.24
N ARG A 82 -2.99 -17.53 -7.15
CA ARG A 82 -2.73 -18.97 -7.34
C ARG A 82 -1.28 -19.20 -7.77
N LEU A 83 -0.80 -18.46 -8.77
CA LEU A 83 0.58 -18.53 -9.26
C LEU A 83 1.60 -18.15 -8.18
N ALA A 84 1.31 -17.14 -7.36
CA ALA A 84 2.14 -16.76 -6.21
C ALA A 84 2.32 -17.90 -5.19
N ARG A 85 1.28 -18.73 -5.00
CA ARG A 85 1.32 -19.90 -4.10
C ARG A 85 2.05 -21.09 -4.71
N LEU A 86 2.02 -21.20 -6.04
CA LEU A 86 2.63 -22.30 -6.80
C LEU A 86 4.05 -22.00 -7.30
N THR A 87 4.64 -20.89 -6.87
CA THR A 87 6.03 -20.56 -7.22
C THR A 87 6.95 -21.70 -6.83
N ARG A 88 7.61 -22.30 -7.83
CA ARG A 88 8.52 -23.42 -7.62
C ARG A 88 9.75 -23.00 -6.84
N GLY A 89 10.24 -23.90 -5.99
CA GLY A 89 11.43 -23.65 -5.18
C GLY A 89 11.25 -22.59 -4.10
N PHE A 90 10.01 -22.16 -3.83
CA PHE A 90 9.73 -21.15 -2.82
C PHE A 90 10.25 -21.57 -1.44
N GLU A 91 11.02 -20.68 -0.84
CA GLU A 91 11.50 -20.78 0.52
C GLU A 91 11.17 -19.47 1.25
N ALA A 92 10.52 -19.58 2.41
CA ALA A 92 9.95 -18.44 3.10
C ALA A 92 11.02 -17.49 3.65
N SER A 93 12.10 -18.00 4.24
CA SER A 93 13.14 -17.15 4.83
C SER A 93 13.86 -16.29 3.78
N SER A 94 14.22 -16.89 2.65
CA SER A 94 14.81 -16.27 1.47
C SER A 94 13.90 -15.22 0.83
N TRP A 95 12.58 -15.43 0.86
CA TRP A 95 11.62 -14.43 0.40
C TRP A 95 11.44 -13.31 1.42
N ASP A 96 11.42 -13.64 2.70
CA ASP A 96 11.20 -12.70 3.80
C ASP A 96 12.30 -11.63 3.88
N GLU A 97 13.53 -11.97 3.47
CA GLU A 97 14.65 -11.04 3.31
C GLU A 97 14.34 -9.87 2.35
N ILE A 98 13.59 -10.12 1.27
CA ILE A 98 13.45 -9.16 0.16
C ILE A 98 12.02 -8.68 -0.10
N LYS A 99 11.00 -9.38 0.40
CA LYS A 99 9.59 -9.15 0.01
C LYS A 99 9.13 -7.71 0.22
N SER A 100 9.55 -7.09 1.33
CA SER A 100 9.17 -5.71 1.63
C SER A 100 9.77 -4.73 0.63
N GLU A 101 11.05 -4.91 0.26
CA GLU A 101 11.72 -4.07 -0.74
C GLU A 101 11.12 -4.25 -2.13
N VAL A 102 10.75 -5.48 -2.51
CA VAL A 102 10.04 -5.75 -3.76
C VAL A 102 8.70 -4.99 -3.80
N VAL A 103 7.92 -5.05 -2.72
CA VAL A 103 6.61 -4.36 -2.68
C VAL A 103 6.81 -2.84 -2.67
N VAL A 104 7.83 -2.31 -1.99
CA VAL A 104 8.21 -0.88 -2.10
C VAL A 104 8.56 -0.53 -3.54
N THR A 105 9.40 -1.32 -4.21
CA THR A 105 9.82 -1.09 -5.60
C THR A 105 8.63 -1.08 -6.57
N GLY A 106 7.71 -2.03 -6.43
CA GLY A 106 6.49 -2.08 -7.24
C GLY A 106 5.60 -0.85 -7.03
N ASN A 107 5.45 -0.42 -5.77
CA ASN A 107 4.66 0.77 -5.45
C ASN A 107 5.39 2.07 -5.85
N MET A 108 6.72 2.15 -5.78
CA MET A 108 7.51 3.26 -6.37
C MET A 108 7.29 3.35 -7.88
N GLY A 109 7.30 2.21 -8.59
CA GLY A 109 6.97 2.17 -10.00
C GLY A 109 5.55 2.70 -10.26
N LYS A 110 4.56 2.15 -9.56
CA LYS A 110 3.14 2.52 -9.69
C LYS A 110 2.88 4.01 -9.43
N PHE A 111 3.26 4.49 -8.25
CA PHE A 111 2.97 5.85 -7.79
C PHE A 111 3.96 6.87 -8.35
N GLY A 112 5.22 6.51 -8.55
CA GLY A 112 6.23 7.42 -9.10
C GLY A 112 6.03 7.72 -10.58
N GLN A 113 5.58 6.74 -11.37
CA GLN A 113 5.42 6.91 -12.82
C GLN A 113 4.03 7.43 -13.23
N ASN A 114 3.00 7.28 -12.39
CA ASN A 114 1.67 7.83 -12.65
C ASN A 114 1.44 9.12 -11.87
N ARG A 115 1.52 10.27 -12.54
CA ARG A 115 1.33 11.60 -11.91
C ARG A 115 0.03 11.72 -11.09
N ARG A 116 -1.09 11.22 -11.61
CA ARG A 116 -2.37 11.24 -10.89
C ARG A 116 -2.30 10.43 -9.58
N LEU A 117 -1.70 9.23 -9.64
CA LEU A 117 -1.57 8.38 -8.45
C LEU A 117 -0.56 8.98 -7.45
N ARG A 118 0.55 9.55 -7.94
CA ARG A 118 1.51 10.31 -7.14
C ARG A 118 0.81 11.38 -6.31
N SER A 119 0.05 12.26 -6.98
CA SER A 119 -0.68 13.35 -6.31
C SER A 119 -1.69 12.82 -5.29
N LEU A 120 -2.41 11.73 -5.61
CA LEU A 120 -3.32 11.09 -4.67
C LEU A 120 -2.61 10.54 -3.43
N LEU A 121 -1.44 9.91 -3.59
CA LEU A 121 -0.67 9.40 -2.45
C LEU A 121 -0.11 10.54 -1.60
N LEU A 122 0.41 11.60 -2.23
CA LEU A 122 0.97 12.75 -1.52
C LEU A 122 -0.10 13.54 -0.77
N SER A 123 -1.31 13.66 -1.32
CA SER A 123 -2.43 14.37 -0.69
C SER A 123 -2.95 13.72 0.60
N THR A 124 -2.51 12.50 0.91
CA THR A 124 -2.84 11.84 2.18
C THR A 124 -2.17 12.46 3.40
N GLY A 125 -1.30 13.47 3.22
CA GLY A 125 -0.62 14.14 4.33
C GLY A 125 0.21 13.14 5.15
N ASP A 126 0.20 13.25 6.47
CA ASP A 126 0.91 12.31 7.35
C ASP A 126 0.00 11.22 7.91
N ARG A 127 -1.23 11.11 7.40
CA ARG A 127 -2.22 10.12 7.84
C ARG A 127 -1.71 8.70 7.66
N VAL A 128 -2.09 7.84 8.59
CA VAL A 128 -1.85 6.39 8.51
C VAL A 128 -2.68 5.82 7.38
N LEU A 129 -2.04 5.11 6.45
CA LEU A 129 -2.72 4.31 5.44
C LEU A 129 -2.91 2.90 5.99
N ALA A 130 -4.14 2.38 5.94
CA ALA A 130 -4.51 1.12 6.58
C ALA A 130 -5.25 0.20 5.60
N GLU A 131 -4.62 -0.94 5.25
CA GLU A 131 -5.28 -1.93 4.41
C GLU A 131 -6.32 -2.71 5.23
N ALA A 132 -7.60 -2.43 4.99
CA ALA A 132 -8.76 -2.95 5.70
C ALA A 132 -9.17 -4.38 5.26
N ALA A 133 -8.17 -5.24 5.08
CA ALA A 133 -8.35 -6.64 4.77
C ALA A 133 -8.65 -7.44 6.04
N SER A 134 -9.92 -7.79 6.29
CA SER A 134 -10.34 -8.45 7.53
C SER A 134 -9.74 -9.84 7.77
N GLN A 135 -9.25 -10.49 6.71
CA GLN A 135 -8.67 -11.84 6.78
C GLN A 135 -7.14 -11.84 6.65
N ASP A 136 -6.50 -10.67 6.62
CA ASP A 136 -5.05 -10.54 6.49
C ASP A 136 -4.48 -9.68 7.63
N ARG A 137 -3.71 -10.30 8.52
CA ARG A 137 -3.05 -9.64 9.64
C ARG A 137 -1.57 -9.34 9.40
N VAL A 138 -1.04 -9.67 8.23
CA VAL A 138 0.37 -9.42 7.89
C VAL A 138 0.46 -8.22 6.95
N TRP A 139 -0.25 -8.25 5.83
CA TRP A 139 -0.28 -7.13 4.90
C TRP A 139 -1.34 -6.10 5.29
N GLY A 140 -2.48 -6.57 5.81
CA GLY A 140 -3.57 -5.76 6.30
C GLY A 140 -3.63 -5.57 7.81
N ILE A 141 -4.67 -4.85 8.24
CA ILE A 141 -4.99 -4.59 9.66
C ILE A 141 -5.80 -5.71 10.32
N GLY A 142 -6.27 -6.71 9.58
CA GLY A 142 -7.08 -7.79 10.13
C GLY A 142 -8.51 -7.42 10.52
N PHE A 143 -9.00 -6.26 10.06
CA PHE A 143 -10.35 -5.75 10.28
C PHE A 143 -10.85 -5.07 9.01
N THR A 144 -12.17 -5.05 8.81
CA THR A 144 -12.80 -4.11 7.90
C THR A 144 -12.64 -2.67 8.43
N ALA A 145 -12.79 -1.68 7.55
CA ALA A 145 -12.74 -0.27 7.96
C ALA A 145 -13.79 0.04 9.04
N ARG A 146 -15.01 -0.54 8.89
CA ARG A 146 -16.11 -0.38 9.85
C ARG A 146 -15.75 -0.93 11.23
N GLU A 147 -15.21 -2.14 11.29
CA GLU A 147 -14.80 -2.75 12.55
C GLU A 147 -13.66 -1.97 13.21
N ALA A 148 -12.65 -1.56 12.44
CA ALA A 148 -11.53 -0.78 12.94
C ALA A 148 -11.98 0.57 13.54
N MET A 149 -12.89 1.27 12.87
CA MET A 149 -13.49 2.52 13.37
C MET A 149 -14.37 2.31 14.60
N ALA A 150 -15.11 1.20 14.68
CA ALA A 150 -15.95 0.89 15.82
C ALA A 150 -15.12 0.53 17.06
N LEU A 151 -14.02 -0.21 16.88
CA LEU A 151 -13.15 -0.64 17.97
C LEU A 151 -12.29 0.51 18.51
N GLN A 152 -11.79 1.40 17.63
CA GLN A 152 -10.83 2.47 17.99
C GLN A 152 -9.60 1.97 18.76
N LYS A 153 -9.16 0.75 18.43
CA LYS A 153 -8.04 0.05 19.07
C LYS A 153 -6.96 -0.32 18.05
N PRO A 154 -6.17 0.65 17.56
CA PRO A 154 -5.12 0.40 16.58
C PRO A 154 -4.05 -0.59 17.06
N GLU A 155 -3.88 -0.75 18.38
CA GLU A 155 -3.00 -1.76 18.99
C GLU A 155 -3.43 -3.21 18.74
N LEU A 156 -4.70 -3.43 18.33
CA LEU A 156 -5.20 -4.75 17.96
C LEU A 156 -5.00 -5.08 16.48
N TRP A 157 -4.56 -4.11 15.67
CA TRP A 157 -4.40 -4.30 14.25
C TRP A 157 -3.30 -5.31 13.93
N GLY A 158 -3.45 -5.96 12.78
CA GLY A 158 -2.36 -6.65 12.12
C GLY A 158 -1.21 -5.72 11.77
N GLU A 159 -0.16 -6.28 11.19
CA GLU A 159 1.08 -5.56 10.94
C GLU A 159 0.96 -4.42 9.93
N ASN A 160 -0.11 -4.42 9.10
CA ASN A 160 -0.39 -3.38 8.11
C ASN A 160 0.82 -3.08 7.21
N ARG A 161 1.54 -4.12 6.76
CA ARG A 161 2.77 -3.94 5.97
C ARG A 161 2.51 -3.15 4.69
N LEU A 162 1.37 -3.35 4.02
CA LEU A 162 1.09 -2.60 2.80
C LEU A 162 0.92 -1.10 3.08
N GLY A 163 0.17 -0.75 4.14
CA GLY A 163 0.04 0.62 4.59
C GLY A 163 1.40 1.28 4.88
N LYS A 164 2.29 0.55 5.59
CA LYS A 164 3.67 0.99 5.86
C LYS A 164 4.48 1.20 4.58
N VAL A 165 4.38 0.29 3.61
CA VAL A 165 5.03 0.44 2.30
C VAL A 165 4.54 1.71 1.59
N LEU A 166 3.24 1.95 1.53
CA LEU A 166 2.70 3.14 0.87
C LEU A 166 3.16 4.44 1.54
N MET A 167 3.24 4.47 2.87
CA MET A 167 3.76 5.61 3.61
C MET A 167 5.26 5.85 3.37
N GLU A 168 6.06 4.78 3.22
CA GLU A 168 7.47 4.88 2.84
C GLU A 168 7.63 5.38 1.40
N VAL A 169 6.83 4.88 0.45
CA VAL A 169 6.79 5.38 -0.93
C VAL A 169 6.40 6.85 -0.95
N ARG A 170 5.39 7.26 -0.17
CA ARG A 170 5.00 8.67 0.00
C ARG A 170 6.17 9.53 0.48
N ARG A 171 6.93 9.07 1.47
CA ARG A 171 8.12 9.78 2.00
C ARG A 171 9.17 9.98 0.90
N ARG A 172 9.54 8.92 0.19
CA ARG A 172 10.54 8.99 -0.90
C ARG A 172 10.11 9.93 -2.03
N LEU A 173 8.84 9.88 -2.42
CA LEU A 173 8.32 10.76 -3.47
C LEU A 173 8.29 12.24 -3.06
N ARG A 174 8.15 12.55 -1.77
CA ARG A 174 8.30 13.93 -1.27
C ARG A 174 9.72 14.43 -1.38
N GLU A 175 10.69 13.57 -1.08
CA GLU A 175 12.12 13.92 -1.15
C GLU A 175 12.57 14.18 -2.59
N GLU A 176 11.95 13.54 -3.58
CA GLU A 176 12.19 13.84 -5.00
C GLU A 176 11.59 15.19 -5.48
N GLU A 177 10.62 15.76 -4.75
CA GLU A 177 9.98 17.04 -5.10
C GLU A 177 10.69 18.26 -4.48
N GLN A 178 11.71 18.02 -3.64
CA GLN A 178 12.52 19.04 -2.99
C GLN A 178 13.82 19.28 -3.76
#